data_AF-E6LI24-F1
#
_entry.id   AF-E6LI24-F1
#
_cell.length_a   1.000
_cell.length_b   1.000
_cell.length_c   1.000
_cell.angle_alpha   90.00
_cell.angle_beta   90.00
_cell.angle_gamma   90.00
#
_symmetry.space_group_name_H-M   'P 1'
#
loop_
_entity.id
_entity.type
_entity.pdbx_description
1 polymer ?
#
loop_
_entity_poly.entity_id
_entity_poly.type
_entity_poly.pdbx_seq_one_letter_code
_entity_poly.pdbx_strand_id
1 'polypeptide(L)'
;MTYYGAIEAGGTKFILAIGNKNFEIIKQIEIPTQHPKVTLTKIVEFFSSYQIEGLGIGTFGPVDVRLDSPTYGWITNTPKIEWQNTDLVGYIKKNYPFQ
;
A
#
# COMPACT_ATOMS: atom_id res chain seq x y z
N MET A 1 -2.95 12.15 -17.93
CA MET A 1 -2.97 10.71 -18.24
C MET A 1 -3.44 10.00 -16.98
N THR A 2 -4.42 9.11 -17.12
CA THR A 2 -4.92 8.26 -16.02
C THR A 2 -3.91 7.17 -15.69
N TYR A 3 -3.55 7.07 -14.42
CA TYR A 3 -2.69 5.99 -13.90
C TYR A 3 -3.41 5.22 -12.79
N TYR A 4 -2.99 3.98 -12.58
CA TYR A 4 -3.37 3.15 -11.43
C TYR A 4 -2.13 2.80 -10.62
N GLY A 5 -2.24 2.80 -9.30
CA GLY A 5 -1.21 2.31 -8.41
C GLY A 5 -1.43 0.86 -8.00
N ALA A 6 -0.36 0.13 -7.75
CA ALA A 6 -0.41 -1.20 -7.15
C ALA A 6 0.65 -1.35 -6.06
N ILE A 7 0.26 -2.00 -4.96
CA ILE A 7 1.14 -2.40 -3.87
C ILE A 7 1.02 -3.91 -3.71
N GLU A 8 2.16 -4.61 -3.77
CA GLU A 8 2.30 -5.98 -3.30
C GLU A 8 3.17 -5.95 -2.04
N ALA A 9 2.53 -6.03 -0.88
CA ALA A 9 3.15 -5.98 0.42
C ALA A 9 3.52 -7.41 0.88
N GLY A 10 4.82 -7.70 0.89
CA GLY A 10 5.38 -8.96 1.36
C GLY A 10 6.08 -8.83 2.71
N GLY A 11 6.41 -9.98 3.29
CA GLY A 11 7.11 -10.02 4.56
C GLY A 11 8.57 -9.50 4.48
N THR A 12 9.19 -9.57 3.32
CA THR A 12 10.59 -9.15 3.16
C THR A 12 10.72 -7.87 2.36
N LYS A 13 9.80 -7.65 1.43
CA LYS A 13 9.81 -6.53 0.49
C LYS A 13 8.40 -6.11 0.11
N PHE A 14 8.28 -4.87 -0.32
CA PHE A 14 7.10 -4.32 -0.98
C PHE A 14 7.46 -4.03 -2.43
N ILE A 15 6.60 -4.44 -3.35
CA ILE A 15 6.65 -4.00 -4.75
C ILE A 15 5.62 -2.89 -4.94
N LEU A 16 6.06 -1.75 -5.46
CA LEU A 16 5.20 -0.61 -5.77
C LEU A 16 5.24 -0.39 -7.27
N ALA A 17 4.08 -0.25 -7.91
CA ALA A 17 4.00 -0.07 -9.35
C ALA A 17 2.98 1.01 -9.75
N ILE A 18 3.26 1.64 -10.89
CA ILE A 18 2.36 2.52 -11.63
C ILE A 18 2.01 1.82 -12.94
N GLY A 19 0.72 1.62 -13.19
CA GLY A 19 0.18 1.11 -14.43
C GLY A 19 -0.59 2.16 -15.21
N ASN A 20 -0.67 2.02 -16.53
CA ASN A 20 -1.60 2.81 -17.36
C ASN A 20 -2.97 2.12 -17.49
N LYS A 21 -3.88 2.71 -18.26
CA LYS A 21 -5.23 2.17 -18.52
C LYS A 21 -5.27 0.80 -19.22
N ASN A 22 -4.19 0.39 -19.87
CA ASN A 22 -4.05 -0.91 -20.50
C ASN A 22 -3.40 -1.94 -19.55
N PHE A 23 -3.19 -1.56 -18.28
CA PHE A 23 -2.48 -2.33 -17.26
C PHE A 23 -1.01 -2.62 -17.60
N GLU A 24 -0.39 -1.79 -18.45
CA GLU A 24 1.03 -1.85 -18.73
C GLU A 24 1.81 -1.15 -17.59
N ILE A 25 2.84 -1.80 -17.07
CA ILE A 25 3.69 -1.27 -16.00
C ILE A 25 4.55 -0.13 -16.58
N ILE A 26 4.34 1.08 -16.06
CA ILE A 26 5.10 2.28 -16.43
C ILE A 26 6.30 2.49 -15.50
N LYS A 27 6.13 2.17 -14.21
CA LYS A 27 7.20 2.22 -13.23
C LYS A 27 6.97 1.16 -12.18
N GLN A 28 8.06 0.55 -11.72
CA GLN A 28 8.06 -0.39 -10.61
C GLN A 28 9.31 -0.17 -9.77
N ILE A 29 9.16 -0.21 -8.45
CA ILE A 29 10.29 -0.28 -7.52
C ILE A 29 10.05 -1.39 -6.49
N GLU A 30 11.15 -1.86 -5.91
CA GLU A 30 11.16 -2.73 -4.75
C GLU A 30 11.74 -1.96 -3.57
N ILE A 31 11.05 -2.03 -2.42
CA ILE A 31 11.55 -1.48 -1.16
C ILE A 31 11.55 -2.57 -0.07
N PRO A 32 12.53 -2.61 0.85
CA PRO A 32 12.52 -3.57 1.94
C PRO A 32 11.36 -3.31 2.92
N THR A 33 10.80 -4.38 3.48
CA THR A 33 9.84 -4.32 4.59
C THR A 33 10.59 -3.97 5.87
N GLN A 34 10.45 -2.73 6.34
CA GLN A 34 11.02 -2.22 7.58
C GLN A 34 9.91 -1.96 8.60
N HIS A 35 10.18 -1.17 9.64
CA HIS A 35 9.14 -0.66 10.54
C HIS A 35 8.02 0.03 9.74
N PRO A 36 6.71 -0.15 10.10
CA PRO A 36 5.60 0.39 9.32
C PRO A 36 5.72 1.87 8.97
N LYS A 37 6.09 2.72 9.94
CA LYS A 37 6.30 4.15 9.72
C LYS A 37 7.28 4.47 8.58
N VAL A 38 8.35 3.69 8.43
CA VAL A 38 9.36 3.89 7.38
C VAL A 38 8.82 3.42 6.03
N THR A 39 8.24 2.21 5.99
CA THR A 39 7.72 1.62 4.75
C THR A 39 6.52 2.41 4.22
N LEU A 40 5.59 2.81 5.08
CA LEU A 40 4.41 3.59 4.71
C LEU A 40 4.76 4.99 4.17
N THR A 41 5.77 5.64 4.75
CA THR A 41 6.26 6.93 4.22
C THR A 41 6.81 6.77 2.80
N LYS A 42 7.63 5.74 2.55
CA LYS A 42 8.16 5.45 1.20
C LYS A 42 7.07 5.13 0.17
N ILE A 43 5.98 4.48 0.60
CA ILE A 43 4.81 4.23 -0.24
C ILE A 43 4.20 5.56 -0.70
N VAL A 44 3.93 6.46 0.25
CA VAL A 44 3.35 7.79 -0.06
C VAL A 44 4.27 8.59 -0.96
N GLU A 45 5.57 8.63 -0.67
CA GLU A 45 6.58 9.31 -1.50
C GLU A 45 6.57 8.78 -2.95
N PHE A 46 6.54 7.46 -3.15
CA PHE A 46 6.50 6.87 -4.48
C PHE A 46 5.27 7.31 -5.30
N PHE A 47 4.08 7.25 -4.69
CA PHE A 47 2.83 7.60 -5.38
C PHE A 47 2.61 9.11 -5.52
N SER A 48 3.21 9.95 -4.67
CA SER A 48 3.10 11.42 -4.71
C SER A 48 3.54 12.06 -6.03
N SER A 49 4.37 11.35 -6.82
CA SER A 49 4.84 11.81 -8.13
C SER A 49 3.85 11.55 -9.27
N TYR A 50 2.72 10.90 -8.99
CA TYR A 50 1.72 10.48 -9.96
C TYR A 50 0.32 10.90 -9.52
N GLN A 51 -0.52 11.23 -10.49
CA GLN A 51 -1.96 11.35 -10.27
C GLN A 51 -2.60 10.00 -10.62
N ILE A 52 -2.97 9.21 -9.62
CA ILE A 52 -3.59 7.89 -9.80
C ILE A 52 -5.09 7.95 -9.48
N GLU A 53 -5.91 7.28 -10.29
CA GLU A 53 -7.37 7.19 -10.08
C GLU A 53 -7.75 6.11 -9.06
N GLY A 54 -6.85 5.16 -8.81
CA GLY A 54 -7.09 4.07 -7.88
C GLY A 54 -5.80 3.38 -7.48
N LEU A 55 -5.84 2.72 -6.32
CA LEU A 55 -4.73 1.96 -5.76
C LEU A 55 -5.21 0.58 -5.33
N GLY A 56 -4.63 -0.46 -5.94
CA GLY A 56 -4.78 -1.84 -5.49
C GLY A 56 -3.74 -2.17 -4.43
N ILE A 57 -4.13 -2.86 -3.35
CA ILE A 57 -3.23 -3.29 -2.28
C ILE A 57 -3.43 -4.79 -2.05
N GLY A 58 -2.45 -5.60 -2.43
CA GLY A 58 -2.29 -6.96 -1.94
C GLY A 58 -1.31 -6.95 -0.77
N THR A 59 -1.68 -7.52 0.37
CA THR A 59 -0.80 -7.52 1.55
C THR A 59 -0.74 -8.88 2.22
N PHE A 60 0.41 -9.18 2.83
CA PHE A 60 0.51 -10.22 3.83
C PHE A 60 -0.48 -9.95 4.96
N GLY A 61 -0.98 -11.03 5.54
CA GLY A 61 -2.04 -10.99 6.54
C GLY A 61 -1.66 -11.65 7.86
N PRO A 62 -2.69 -11.93 8.69
CA PRO A 62 -4.11 -11.63 8.46
C PRO A 62 -4.37 -10.12 8.34
N VAL A 63 -5.20 -9.73 7.37
CA VAL A 63 -5.65 -8.35 7.15
C VAL A 63 -7.17 -8.30 7.23
N ASP A 64 -7.71 -7.24 7.83
CA ASP A 64 -9.16 -7.05 7.86
C ASP A 64 -9.66 -6.51 6.50
N VAL A 65 -10.37 -7.35 5.76
CA VAL A 65 -10.87 -7.02 4.41
C VAL A 65 -12.34 -6.60 4.40
N ARG A 66 -13.02 -6.58 5.56
CA ARG A 66 -14.44 -6.21 5.64
C ARG A 66 -14.58 -4.70 5.55
N LEU A 67 -15.28 -4.22 4.51
CA LEU A 67 -15.39 -2.78 4.20
C LEU A 67 -16.14 -1.97 5.26
N ASP A 68 -17.04 -2.61 6.01
CA ASP A 68 -17.83 -2.03 7.09
C ASP A 68 -17.11 -2.06 8.45
N SER A 69 -15.95 -2.72 8.53
CA SER A 69 -15.17 -2.81 9.75
C SER A 69 -14.49 -1.48 10.08
N PRO A 70 -14.48 -1.03 11.35
CA PRO A 70 -13.71 0.15 11.77
C PRO A 70 -12.20 -0.03 11.57
N THR A 71 -11.73 -1.28 11.41
CA THR A 71 -10.33 -1.64 11.17
C THR A 71 -10.10 -2.12 9.74
N TYR A 72 -10.95 -1.78 8.77
CA TYR A 72 -10.74 -2.14 7.36
C TYR A 72 -9.33 -1.75 6.90
N GLY A 73 -8.61 -2.72 6.35
CA GLY A 73 -7.24 -2.57 5.87
C GLY A 73 -6.17 -2.66 6.94
N TRP A 74 -6.50 -3.00 8.18
CA TRP A 74 -5.51 -3.20 9.23
C TRP A 74 -4.84 -4.57 9.10
N ILE A 75 -3.50 -4.59 9.20
CA ILE A 75 -2.74 -5.82 9.42
C ILE A 75 -2.86 -6.16 10.89
N THR A 76 -3.31 -7.37 11.22
CA THR A 76 -3.67 -7.75 12.60
C THR A 76 -2.65 -8.73 13.19
N ASN A 77 -2.92 -10.04 13.19
CA ASN A 77 -2.13 -11.02 13.90
C ASN A 77 -1.01 -11.64 13.04
N THR A 78 0.07 -10.90 12.83
CA THR A 78 1.23 -11.33 12.02
C THR A 78 2.44 -11.68 12.91
N PRO A 79 3.32 -12.62 12.52
CA PRO A 79 4.60 -12.86 13.21
C PRO A 79 5.55 -11.64 13.18
N LYS A 80 5.27 -10.64 12.35
CA LYS A 80 5.98 -9.37 12.33
C LYS A 80 5.43 -8.44 13.40
N ILE A 81 5.99 -8.52 14.60
CA ILE A 81 5.47 -7.81 15.78
C ILE A 81 5.25 -6.31 15.52
N GLU A 82 6.17 -5.63 14.84
CA GLU A 82 6.03 -4.19 14.55
C GLU A 82 4.86 -3.87 13.60
N TRP A 83 4.41 -4.84 12.80
CA TRP A 83 3.32 -4.69 11.83
C TRP A 83 1.95 -5.11 12.38
N GLN A 84 1.89 -5.63 13.60
CA GLN A 84 0.61 -5.94 14.23
C GLN A 84 -0.19 -4.67 14.47
N ASN A 85 -1.50 -4.76 14.23
CA ASN A 85 -2.47 -3.66 14.38
C ASN A 85 -2.05 -2.38 13.61
N THR A 86 -1.46 -2.55 12.43
CA THR A 86 -1.07 -1.42 11.57
C THR A 86 -2.20 -1.02 10.64
N ASP A 87 -2.65 0.23 10.73
CA ASP A 87 -3.62 0.85 9.83
C ASP A 87 -2.98 1.19 8.46
N LEU A 88 -2.85 0.19 7.58
CA LEU A 88 -2.23 0.35 6.27
C LEU A 88 -3.08 1.25 5.34
N VAL A 89 -4.36 0.93 5.20
CA VAL A 89 -5.26 1.65 4.28
C VAL A 89 -5.56 3.06 4.79
N GLY A 90 -5.85 3.23 6.08
CA GLY A 90 -6.14 4.54 6.66
C GLY A 90 -4.94 5.47 6.63
N TYR A 91 -3.72 4.96 6.88
CA TYR A 91 -2.50 5.76 6.73
C TYR A 91 -2.33 6.27 5.29
N ILE A 92 -2.48 5.40 4.29
CA ILE A 92 -2.33 5.80 2.88
C ILE A 92 -3.41 6.82 2.51
N LYS A 93 -4.69 6.56 2.81
CA LYS A 93 -5.78 7.50 2.51
C LYS A 93 -5.57 8.87 3.14
N LYS A 94 -5.03 8.92 4.36
CA LYS A 94 -4.76 10.17 5.08
C LYS A 94 -3.61 10.97 4.47
N ASN A 95 -2.58 10.31 3.98
CA ASN A 95 -1.33 10.96 3.53
C ASN A 95 -1.21 11.04 2.00
N TYR A 96 -2.09 10.38 1.27
CA TYR A 96 -2.22 10.46 -0.18
C TYR A 96 -3.71 10.55 -0.54
N PRO A 97 -4.30 11.76 -0.49
CA PRO A 97 -5.66 11.96 -0.96
C PRO A 97 -5.68 11.74 -2.47
N PHE A 98 -6.32 10.65 -2.89
CA PHE A 98 -6.61 10.40 -4.29
C PHE A 98 -7.33 11.63 -4.88
N GLN A 99 -6.83 12.14 -6.00
CA GLN A 99 -7.38 13.29 -6.72
C GLN A 99 -8.36 12.84 -7.79
#